data_AF-A0A816E6R0-F1
#
_entry.id   AF-A0A816E6R0-F1
#
_cell.length_a   1.000
_cell.length_b   1.000
_cell.length_c   1.000
_cell.angle_alpha   90.00
_cell.angle_beta   90.00
_cell.angle_gamma   90.00
#
_symmetry.space_group_name_H-M   'P 1'
#
loop_
_entity.id
_entity.type
_entity.pdbx_description
1 polymer ?
#
loop_
_entity_poly.entity_id
_entity_poly.type
_entity_poly.pdbx_seq_one_letter_code
_entity_poly.pdbx_strand_id
1 'polypeptide(L)'
;MENSCNQFNELPDEILMIIFKKLYNIDILYSLLGVNKRLNKIVKDFVFTSCLTLTTCLNNDLHYFLNNSMLDRFCFQILPQIHDKVKWINVESSSMKRILLSTNYPNLNGLGLYDLEIERARHLFIEETSLMDIFKNQISSLVIDITKDEKHNTRNDTLELIFTRIFSVFINLQRLDFGPSVSSCQVLSFDISRSTAFSSTLVELHINLSSILDCLYLLDGHFNQLHTLHVYICDLIASNWLSTYNKVNYFDFDEY
;
A
#
# COMPACT_ATOMS: atom_id res chain seq x y z
N MET A 1 9.82 40.83 -13.50
CA MET A 1 9.98 39.77 -12.47
C MET A 1 10.79 38.60 -13.07
N GLU A 2 12.00 38.87 -13.58
CA GLU A 2 12.81 37.83 -14.29
C GLU A 2 14.03 37.34 -13.48
N ASN A 3 14.30 37.89 -12.30
CA ASN A 3 15.56 37.65 -11.58
C ASN A 3 15.51 36.57 -10.48
N SER A 4 14.36 35.97 -10.17
CA SER A 4 14.28 35.00 -9.04
C SER A 4 14.55 33.55 -9.44
N CYS A 5 14.41 33.16 -10.71
CA CYS A 5 14.60 31.75 -11.14
C CYS A 5 16.07 31.36 -11.40
N ASN A 6 17.00 32.31 -11.51
CA ASN A 6 18.38 31.99 -11.90
C ASN A 6 19.20 31.36 -10.77
N GLN A 7 18.87 31.63 -9.50
CA GLN A 7 19.65 31.14 -8.35
C GLN A 7 19.62 29.60 -8.22
N PHE A 8 18.54 28.96 -8.67
CA PHE A 8 18.41 27.50 -8.58
C PHE A 8 19.35 26.77 -9.55
N ASN A 9 19.71 27.42 -10.65
CA ASN A 9 20.65 26.86 -11.64
C ASN A 9 22.11 26.96 -11.20
N GLU A 10 22.41 27.75 -10.16
CA GLU A 10 23.77 27.93 -9.62
C GLU A 10 24.09 26.91 -8.53
N LEU A 11 23.08 26.32 -7.89
CA LEU A 11 23.28 25.28 -6.87
C LEU A 11 23.92 24.03 -7.50
N PRO A 12 24.84 23.32 -6.81
CA PRO A 12 25.36 22.02 -7.25
C PRO A 12 24.30 20.91 -7.32
N ASP A 13 24.53 19.87 -8.14
CA ASP A 13 23.57 18.77 -8.33
C ASP A 13 23.25 18.07 -6.99
N GLU A 14 24.22 17.94 -6.10
CA GLU A 14 24.10 17.28 -4.80
C GLU A 14 23.15 18.05 -3.88
N ILE A 15 23.23 19.38 -3.88
CA ILE A 15 22.34 20.23 -3.08
C ILE A 15 20.91 20.15 -3.62
N LEU A 16 20.75 20.16 -4.94
CA LEU A 16 19.46 19.96 -5.58
C LEU A 16 18.86 18.59 -5.22
N MET A 17 19.65 17.52 -5.23
CA MET A 17 19.19 16.20 -4.81
C MET A 17 18.75 16.18 -3.35
N ILE A 18 19.47 16.85 -2.44
CA ILE A 18 19.08 16.95 -1.03
C ILE A 18 17.74 17.67 -0.87
N ILE A 19 17.56 18.79 -1.58
CA ILE A 19 16.31 19.57 -1.56
C ILE A 19 15.17 18.71 -2.10
N PHE A 20 15.35 18.10 -3.28
CA PHE A 20 14.32 17.29 -3.92
C PHE A 20 13.96 16.05 -3.10
N LYS A 21 14.91 15.41 -2.40
CA LYS A 21 14.60 14.29 -1.49
C LYS A 21 13.65 14.64 -0.35
N LYS A 22 13.43 15.92 -0.07
CA LYS A 22 12.47 16.38 0.94
C LYS A 22 11.07 16.63 0.38
N LEU A 23 10.90 16.56 -0.93
CA LEU A 23 9.63 16.75 -1.62
C LEU A 23 9.08 15.42 -2.13
N TYR A 24 7.79 15.38 -2.45
CA TYR A 24 7.19 14.21 -3.08
C TYR A 24 7.75 14.01 -4.49
N ASN A 25 8.17 12.77 -4.77
CA ASN A 25 8.70 12.36 -6.07
C ASN A 25 7.79 12.73 -7.24
N ILE A 26 6.47 12.59 -7.08
CA ILE A 26 5.50 12.91 -8.12
C ILE A 26 5.47 14.41 -8.45
N ASP A 27 5.55 15.27 -7.45
CA ASP A 27 5.53 16.72 -7.65
C ASP A 27 6.79 17.17 -8.38
N ILE A 28 7.93 16.59 -8.02
CA ILE A 28 9.21 16.85 -8.68
C ILE A 28 9.17 16.39 -10.12
N LEU A 29 8.76 15.14 -10.37
CA LEU A 29 8.70 14.58 -11.71
C LEU A 29 7.72 15.36 -12.59
N TYR A 30 6.54 15.70 -12.07
CA TYR A 30 5.57 16.50 -12.80
C TYR A 30 6.08 17.92 -13.08
N SER A 31 6.64 18.58 -12.08
CA SER A 31 7.01 20.01 -12.20
C SER A 31 8.29 20.23 -12.99
N LEU A 32 9.29 19.35 -12.84
CA LEU A 32 10.64 19.59 -13.34
C LEU A 32 10.98 18.80 -14.60
N LEU A 33 10.28 17.70 -14.90
CA LEU A 33 10.57 16.93 -16.10
C LEU A 33 10.17 17.73 -17.35
N GLY A 34 11.17 17.98 -18.20
CA GLY A 34 11.05 18.79 -19.42
C GLY A 34 11.47 20.24 -19.24
N VAL A 35 11.73 20.72 -18.02
CA VAL A 35 12.09 22.13 -17.76
C VAL A 35 13.46 22.47 -18.33
N ASN A 36 14.50 21.69 -17.99
CA ASN A 36 15.81 21.82 -18.61
C ASN A 36 16.61 20.51 -18.54
N LYS A 37 17.68 20.42 -19.35
CA LYS A 37 18.49 19.19 -19.48
C LYS A 37 19.15 18.74 -18.17
N ARG A 38 19.60 19.70 -17.35
CA ARG A 38 20.26 19.42 -16.07
C ARG A 38 19.27 18.83 -15.07
N LEU A 39 18.12 19.47 -14.88
CA LEU A 39 17.05 18.96 -14.01
C LEU A 39 16.53 17.61 -14.50
N ASN A 40 16.37 17.42 -15.82
CA ASN A 40 15.96 16.12 -16.38
C ASN A 40 16.92 14.99 -15.99
N LYS A 41 18.23 15.26 -15.96
CA LYS A 41 19.22 14.27 -15.51
C LYS A 41 19.01 13.93 -14.03
N ILE A 42 18.80 14.93 -13.19
CA ILE A 42 18.63 14.77 -11.74
C ILE A 42 17.32 14.03 -11.42
N VAL A 43 16.18 14.45 -11.97
CA VAL A 43 14.87 13.88 -11.61
C VAL A 43 14.64 12.47 -12.19
N LYS A 44 15.38 12.10 -13.23
CA LYS A 44 15.43 10.72 -13.76
C LYS A 44 16.44 9.85 -13.03
N ASP A 45 17.15 10.37 -12.04
CA ASP A 45 18.06 9.55 -11.25
C ASP A 45 17.29 8.46 -10.49
N PHE A 46 17.93 7.30 -10.36
CA PHE A 46 17.34 6.13 -9.73
C PHE A 46 16.79 6.44 -8.33
N VAL A 47 17.45 7.34 -7.60
CA VAL A 47 17.03 7.78 -6.26
C VAL A 47 15.60 8.35 -6.22
N PHE A 48 15.13 8.97 -7.29
CA PHE A 48 13.78 9.55 -7.36
C PHE A 48 12.76 8.63 -8.02
N THR A 49 13.22 7.81 -8.97
CA THR A 49 12.33 7.01 -9.82
C THR A 49 12.15 5.58 -9.34
N SER A 50 12.98 5.10 -8.41
CA SER A 50 12.92 3.70 -7.96
C SER A 50 11.65 3.37 -7.20
N CYS A 51 11.12 4.32 -6.45
CA CYS A 51 9.86 4.19 -5.73
C CYS A 51 8.98 5.37 -6.12
N LEU A 52 7.82 5.09 -6.71
CA LEU A 52 6.83 6.08 -7.10
C LEU A 52 5.62 6.00 -6.17
N THR A 53 5.12 7.13 -5.69
CA THR A 53 3.91 7.19 -4.88
C THR A 53 2.87 8.08 -5.56
N LEU A 54 1.98 7.43 -6.30
CA LEU A 54 0.90 8.02 -7.09
C LEU A 54 -0.43 7.87 -6.34
N THR A 55 -0.42 8.31 -5.07
CA THR A 55 -1.58 8.32 -4.18
C THR A 55 -1.86 9.76 -3.76
N THR A 56 -3.12 10.05 -3.42
CA THR A 56 -3.53 11.31 -2.80
C THR A 56 -2.90 11.37 -1.41
N CYS A 57 -2.08 12.39 -1.14
CA CYS A 57 -1.56 12.61 0.20
C CYS A 57 -2.64 13.22 1.09
N LEU A 58 -2.93 12.56 2.21
CA LEU A 58 -3.72 13.10 3.31
C LEU A 58 -2.79 13.78 4.31
N ASN A 59 -2.26 14.96 3.98
CA ASN A 59 -1.64 15.81 4.99
C ASN A 59 -2.70 16.78 5.52
N ASN A 60 -3.14 16.55 6.75
CA ASN A 60 -3.90 17.43 7.67
C ASN A 60 -4.57 18.65 7.00
N ASP A 61 -5.60 18.44 6.17
CA ASP A 61 -6.50 19.44 5.54
C ASP A 61 -6.29 19.79 4.06
N LEU A 62 -5.21 19.35 3.40
CA LEU A 62 -5.04 19.55 1.95
C LEU A 62 -5.05 18.21 1.20
N HIS A 63 -6.22 17.89 0.62
CA HIS A 63 -6.35 16.79 -0.32
C HIS A 63 -5.67 17.12 -1.65
N TYR A 64 -4.42 16.68 -1.81
CA TYR A 64 -3.74 16.75 -3.11
C TYR A 64 -4.14 15.55 -3.97
N PHE A 65 -5.27 15.68 -4.69
CA PHE A 65 -5.68 14.67 -5.66
C PHE A 65 -4.80 14.73 -6.90
N LEU A 66 -4.38 13.55 -7.38
CA LEU A 66 -3.77 13.42 -8.70
C LEU A 66 -4.88 13.69 -9.74
N ASN A 67 -5.00 14.95 -10.18
CA ASN A 67 -6.02 15.30 -11.15
C ASN A 67 -5.78 14.55 -12.49
N ASN A 68 -6.81 14.47 -13.33
CA ASN A 68 -6.72 13.70 -14.57
C ASN A 68 -5.61 14.19 -15.51
N SER A 69 -5.29 15.49 -15.54
CA SER A 69 -4.23 16.01 -16.40
C SER A 69 -2.83 15.66 -15.91
N MET A 70 -2.62 15.61 -14.59
CA MET A 70 -1.41 15.06 -13.98
C MET A 70 -1.27 13.59 -14.32
N LEU A 71 -2.33 12.81 -14.12
CA LEU A 71 -2.34 11.38 -14.41
C LEU A 71 -2.05 11.08 -15.88
N ASP A 72 -2.67 11.82 -16.81
CA ASP A 72 -2.41 11.70 -18.24
C ASP A 72 -0.95 12.00 -18.57
N ARG A 73 -0.39 13.08 -18.02
CA ARG A 73 1.03 13.39 -18.22
C ARG A 73 1.93 12.28 -17.66
N PHE A 74 1.59 11.68 -16.52
CA PHE A 74 2.33 10.55 -15.99
C PHE A 74 2.29 9.35 -16.94
N CYS A 75 1.10 8.92 -17.34
CA CYS A 75 0.92 7.75 -18.20
C CYS A 75 1.55 7.93 -19.58
N PHE A 76 1.41 9.10 -20.21
CA PHE A 76 1.81 9.30 -21.60
C PHE A 76 3.21 9.90 -21.78
N GLN A 77 3.76 10.57 -20.77
CA GLN A 77 5.03 11.29 -20.92
C GLN A 77 6.08 10.86 -19.90
N ILE A 78 5.74 10.80 -18.61
CA ILE A 78 6.73 10.60 -17.54
C ILE A 78 7.11 9.13 -17.41
N LEU A 79 6.14 8.24 -17.17
CA LEU A 79 6.36 6.82 -16.92
C LEU A 79 7.13 6.14 -18.06
N PRO A 80 6.80 6.36 -19.35
CA PRO A 80 7.58 5.80 -20.45
C PRO A 80 9.06 6.18 -20.44
N GLN A 81 9.45 7.29 -19.81
CA GLN A 81 10.84 7.75 -19.75
C GLN A 81 11.63 7.21 -18.55
N ILE A 82 10.95 6.61 -17.56
CA ILE A 82 11.57 6.16 -16.30
C ILE A 82 11.22 4.71 -15.91
N HIS A 83 10.37 4.04 -16.68
CA HIS A 83 9.80 2.72 -16.36
C HIS A 83 10.84 1.64 -16.04
N ASP A 84 11.99 1.69 -16.69
CA ASP A 84 13.12 0.78 -16.48
C ASP A 84 13.76 0.94 -15.10
N LYS A 85 13.57 2.08 -14.44
CA LYS A 85 14.15 2.36 -13.11
C LYS A 85 13.16 2.11 -11.98
N VAL A 86 11.88 1.98 -12.28
CA VAL A 86 10.83 1.82 -11.28
C VAL A 86 10.88 0.40 -10.70
N LYS A 87 11.09 0.32 -9.38
CA LYS A 87 11.05 -0.93 -8.62
C LYS A 87 9.80 -1.07 -7.76
N TRP A 88 9.27 0.06 -7.31
CA TRP A 88 8.10 0.13 -6.45
C TRP A 88 7.11 1.18 -6.94
N ILE A 89 5.82 0.84 -6.97
CA ILE A 89 4.74 1.79 -7.26
C ILE A 89 3.65 1.66 -6.18
N ASN A 90 3.32 2.77 -5.52
CA ASN A 90 2.07 2.93 -4.78
C ASN A 90 1.06 3.62 -5.67
N VAL A 91 -0.14 3.05 -5.83
CA VAL A 91 -1.24 3.62 -6.63
C VAL A 91 -2.55 3.54 -5.86
N GLU A 92 -3.44 4.49 -6.14
CA GLU A 92 -4.85 4.38 -5.74
C GLU A 92 -5.64 3.48 -6.67
N SER A 93 -6.68 2.86 -6.14
CA SER A 93 -7.60 2.02 -6.92
C SER A 93 -8.19 2.73 -8.14
N SER A 94 -8.45 4.04 -8.02
CA SER A 94 -9.02 4.89 -9.07
C SER A 94 -8.10 5.08 -10.29
N SER A 95 -6.78 5.01 -10.08
CA SER A 95 -5.75 5.30 -11.09
C SER A 95 -4.92 4.06 -11.48
N MET A 96 -4.98 3.00 -10.69
CA MET A 96 -4.23 1.76 -10.82
C MET A 96 -4.16 1.24 -12.26
N LYS A 97 -5.32 1.00 -12.92
CA LYS A 97 -5.36 0.41 -14.27
C LYS A 97 -4.64 1.29 -15.29
N ARG A 98 -4.81 2.62 -15.20
CA ARG A 98 -4.16 3.58 -16.12
C ARG A 98 -2.64 3.57 -15.92
N ILE A 99 -2.17 3.58 -14.68
CA ILE A 99 -0.74 3.61 -14.35
C ILE A 99 -0.06 2.30 -14.72
N LEU A 100 -0.62 1.17 -14.28
CA LEU A 100 -0.02 -0.15 -14.47
C LEU A 100 -0.02 -0.60 -15.93
N LEU A 101 -0.98 -0.15 -16.74
CA LEU A 101 -1.02 -0.45 -18.19
C LEU A 101 -0.37 0.63 -19.07
N SER A 102 0.14 1.73 -18.50
CA SER A 102 0.72 2.82 -19.29
C SER A 102 2.03 2.43 -19.99
N THR A 103 2.79 1.49 -19.41
CA THR A 103 4.09 1.07 -19.90
C THR A 103 4.48 -0.28 -19.31
N ASN A 104 5.60 -0.85 -19.76
CA ASN A 104 6.16 -2.08 -19.21
C ASN A 104 7.12 -1.73 -18.07
N TYR A 105 7.00 -2.37 -16.91
CA TYR A 105 7.88 -2.15 -15.77
C TYR A 105 8.77 -3.39 -15.53
N PRO A 106 9.92 -3.50 -16.24
CA PRO A 106 10.72 -4.73 -16.20
C PRO A 106 11.33 -5.02 -14.82
N ASN A 107 11.53 -3.98 -14.00
CA ASN A 107 12.18 -4.07 -12.69
C ASN A 107 11.22 -3.90 -11.52
N LEU A 108 9.90 -3.87 -11.76
CA LEU A 108 8.90 -3.73 -10.71
C LEU A 108 8.86 -5.00 -9.86
N ASN A 109 9.19 -4.86 -8.58
CA ASN A 109 9.12 -5.96 -7.61
C ASN A 109 8.24 -5.62 -6.40
N GLY A 110 7.80 -4.37 -6.30
CA GLY A 110 6.94 -3.86 -5.24
C GLY A 110 5.70 -3.17 -5.77
N LEU A 111 4.55 -3.49 -5.20
CA LEU A 111 3.28 -2.86 -5.55
C LEU A 111 2.50 -2.51 -4.28
N GLY A 112 2.04 -1.27 -4.18
CA GLY A 112 1.10 -0.84 -3.15
C GLY A 112 -0.21 -0.38 -3.77
N LEU A 113 -1.32 -0.95 -3.32
CA LEU A 113 -2.68 -0.65 -3.74
C LEU A 113 -3.41 0.01 -2.58
N TYR A 114 -3.80 1.27 -2.75
CA TYR A 114 -4.43 2.08 -1.71
C TYR A 114 -5.85 2.49 -2.08
N ASP A 115 -6.64 2.80 -1.05
CA ASP A 115 -8.06 3.13 -1.18
C ASP A 115 -8.81 2.13 -2.05
N LEU A 116 -8.55 0.84 -1.79
CA LEU A 116 -9.11 -0.25 -2.56
C LEU A 116 -10.43 -0.68 -1.93
N GLU A 117 -11.54 -0.17 -2.47
CA GLU A 117 -12.87 -0.65 -2.13
C GLU A 117 -12.95 -2.18 -2.28
N ILE A 118 -13.58 -2.86 -1.34
CA ILE A 118 -13.65 -4.33 -1.29
C ILE A 118 -14.22 -4.96 -2.57
N GLU A 119 -15.23 -4.36 -3.20
CA GLU A 119 -15.78 -4.85 -4.47
C GLU A 119 -14.78 -4.67 -5.63
N ARG A 120 -13.97 -3.61 -5.60
CA ARG A 120 -12.87 -3.45 -6.57
C ARG A 120 -11.76 -4.46 -6.31
N ALA A 121 -11.42 -4.72 -5.06
CA ALA A 121 -10.46 -5.77 -4.71
C ALA A 121 -10.94 -7.15 -5.20
N ARG A 122 -12.22 -7.45 -4.98
CA ARG A 122 -12.87 -8.67 -5.46
C ARG A 122 -12.77 -8.77 -6.98
N HIS A 123 -13.18 -7.73 -7.70
CA HIS A 123 -13.07 -7.69 -9.15
C HIS A 123 -11.61 -7.89 -9.58
N LEU A 124 -10.66 -7.20 -8.97
CA LEU A 124 -9.25 -7.23 -9.33
C LEU A 124 -8.59 -8.60 -9.16
N PHE A 125 -8.80 -9.24 -8.00
CA PHE A 125 -8.10 -10.48 -7.68
C PHE A 125 -8.86 -11.72 -8.18
N ILE A 126 -10.20 -11.69 -8.13
CA ILE A 126 -11.03 -12.87 -8.42
C ILE A 126 -11.52 -12.87 -9.87
N GLU A 127 -12.01 -11.74 -10.40
CA GLU A 127 -12.74 -11.69 -11.66
C GLU A 127 -11.86 -11.25 -12.86
N GLU A 128 -11.07 -10.18 -12.69
CA GLU A 128 -10.21 -9.53 -13.69
C GLU A 128 -8.73 -9.84 -13.44
N THR A 129 -8.42 -11.14 -13.45
CA THR A 129 -7.07 -11.66 -13.18
C THR A 129 -5.99 -11.18 -14.14
N SER A 130 -6.37 -10.65 -15.32
CA SER A 130 -5.45 -10.28 -16.39
C SER A 130 -4.45 -9.18 -16.01
N LEU A 131 -4.84 -8.20 -15.16
CA LEU A 131 -3.91 -7.15 -14.73
C LEU A 131 -2.83 -7.72 -13.80
N MET A 132 -3.23 -8.59 -12.88
CA MET A 132 -2.31 -9.21 -11.93
C MET A 132 -1.43 -10.27 -12.60
N ASP A 133 -1.94 -10.95 -13.63
CA ASP A 133 -1.17 -11.90 -14.44
C ASP A 133 0.05 -11.28 -15.11
N ILE A 134 0.04 -9.98 -15.40
CA ILE A 134 1.19 -9.26 -15.97
C ILE A 134 2.36 -9.27 -14.98
N PHE A 135 2.08 -9.08 -13.70
CA PHE A 135 3.09 -8.86 -12.66
C PHE A 135 3.30 -10.06 -11.73
N LYS A 136 2.53 -11.14 -11.90
CA LYS A 136 2.49 -12.30 -10.99
C LYS A 136 3.86 -12.93 -10.68
N ASN A 137 4.77 -12.91 -11.65
CA ASN A 137 6.12 -13.46 -11.52
C ASN A 137 7.15 -12.43 -11.05
N GLN A 138 6.82 -11.14 -11.02
CA GLN A 138 7.76 -10.06 -10.71
C GLN A 138 7.59 -9.53 -9.29
N ILE A 139 6.35 -9.46 -8.79
CA ILE A 139 6.07 -8.90 -7.47
C ILE A 139 6.55 -9.85 -6.36
N SER A 140 7.47 -9.34 -5.56
CA SER A 140 7.94 -9.97 -4.32
C SER A 140 7.42 -9.28 -3.07
N SER A 141 6.93 -8.04 -3.19
CA SER A 141 6.34 -7.29 -2.08
C SER A 141 5.03 -6.63 -2.50
N LEU A 142 3.98 -6.87 -1.73
CA LEU A 142 2.65 -6.35 -1.99
C LEU A 142 2.10 -5.64 -0.76
N VAL A 143 1.54 -4.45 -0.94
CA VAL A 143 0.79 -3.70 0.07
C VAL A 143 -0.62 -3.52 -0.45
N ILE A 144 -1.63 -3.86 0.36
CA ILE A 144 -3.05 -3.70 0.03
C ILE A 144 -3.74 -3.04 1.21
N ASP A 145 -4.20 -1.82 0.97
CA ASP A 145 -5.04 -1.04 1.87
C ASP A 145 -6.48 -1.03 1.36
N ILE A 146 -7.34 -1.80 2.03
CA ILE A 146 -8.75 -1.94 1.70
C ILE A 146 -9.57 -0.95 2.53
N THR A 147 -10.28 -0.04 1.86
CA THR A 147 -11.20 0.88 2.53
C THR A 147 -12.55 0.21 2.77
N LYS A 148 -13.12 0.41 3.97
CA LYS A 148 -14.47 -0.09 4.28
C LYS A 148 -15.51 0.64 3.45
N ASP A 149 -16.39 -0.12 2.82
CA ASP A 149 -17.66 0.41 2.38
C ASP A 149 -18.61 0.46 3.57
N GLU A 150 -18.94 1.67 4.05
CA GLU A 150 -19.86 1.88 5.18
C GLU A 150 -21.26 1.28 4.93
N LYS A 151 -21.61 0.98 3.67
CA LYS A 151 -22.97 0.58 3.31
C LYS A 151 -23.19 -0.92 3.26
N HIS A 152 -22.13 -1.73 3.31
CA HIS A 152 -22.25 -3.17 3.14
C HIS A 152 -21.60 -3.90 4.31
N ASN A 153 -22.40 -4.69 5.04
CA ASN A 153 -21.91 -5.84 5.83
C ASN A 153 -21.23 -6.80 4.86
N THR A 154 -20.02 -6.46 4.44
CA THR A 154 -19.28 -7.27 3.51
C THR A 154 -18.92 -8.54 4.25
N ARG A 155 -19.31 -9.68 3.66
CA ARG A 155 -19.05 -10.98 4.24
C ARG A 155 -17.53 -11.19 4.31
N ASN A 156 -17.06 -11.63 5.48
CA ASN A 156 -15.67 -12.04 5.69
C ASN A 156 -15.16 -12.98 4.58
N ASP A 157 -16.05 -13.80 4.01
CA ASP A 157 -15.81 -14.68 2.88
C ASP A 157 -15.10 -14.00 1.69
N THR A 158 -15.45 -12.75 1.36
CA THR A 158 -14.83 -12.04 0.22
C THR A 158 -13.37 -11.71 0.48
N LEU A 159 -13.05 -11.28 1.70
CA LEU A 159 -11.67 -10.97 2.07
C LEU A 159 -10.81 -12.22 2.13
N GLU A 160 -11.36 -13.32 2.67
CA GLU A 160 -10.70 -14.62 2.67
C GLU A 160 -10.37 -15.08 1.25
N LEU A 161 -11.31 -14.93 0.30
CA LEU A 161 -11.09 -15.25 -1.10
C LEU A 161 -10.02 -14.36 -1.74
N ILE A 162 -10.04 -13.05 -1.49
CA ILE A 162 -9.01 -12.12 -1.97
C ILE A 162 -7.63 -12.53 -1.44
N PHE A 163 -7.54 -12.76 -0.13
CA PHE A 163 -6.30 -13.16 0.54
C PHE A 163 -5.74 -14.47 -0.02
N THR A 164 -6.59 -15.49 -0.15
CA THR A 164 -6.22 -16.77 -0.77
C THR A 164 -5.74 -16.56 -2.21
N ARG A 165 -6.44 -15.71 -2.97
CA ARG A 165 -6.15 -15.48 -4.37
C ARG A 165 -4.82 -14.78 -4.56
N ILE A 166 -4.45 -13.84 -3.70
CA ILE A 166 -3.14 -13.16 -3.70
C ILE A 166 -2.00 -14.19 -3.69
N PHE A 167 -2.02 -15.16 -2.79
CA PHE A 167 -0.96 -16.18 -2.73
C PHE A 167 -0.94 -17.10 -3.96
N SER A 168 -2.10 -17.39 -4.53
CA SER A 168 -2.16 -18.22 -5.75
C SER A 168 -1.64 -17.50 -6.99
N VAL A 169 -1.73 -16.16 -7.01
CA VAL A 169 -1.30 -15.34 -8.15
C VAL A 169 0.19 -15.01 -8.01
N PHE A 170 0.62 -14.44 -6.89
CA PHE A 170 1.98 -13.96 -6.72
C PHE A 170 2.91 -15.05 -6.18
N ILE A 171 3.42 -15.88 -7.07
CA ILE A 171 4.26 -17.04 -6.73
C ILE A 171 5.57 -16.67 -6.02
N ASN A 172 6.07 -15.45 -6.24
CA ASN A 172 7.33 -14.94 -5.69
C ASN A 172 7.11 -13.99 -4.49
N LEU A 173 5.90 -13.95 -3.93
CA LEU A 173 5.54 -13.04 -2.85
C LEU A 173 6.27 -13.40 -1.56
N GLN A 174 7.23 -12.55 -1.19
CA GLN A 174 8.02 -12.65 0.04
C GLN A 174 7.47 -11.78 1.16
N ARG A 175 6.87 -10.64 0.82
CA ARG A 175 6.28 -9.72 1.78
C ARG A 175 4.86 -9.35 1.39
N LEU A 176 3.94 -9.48 2.34
CA LEU A 176 2.57 -9.02 2.21
C LEU A 176 2.22 -8.09 3.37
N ASP A 177 1.77 -6.88 3.04
CA ASP A 177 1.11 -5.98 3.97
C ASP A 177 -0.36 -5.89 3.57
N PHE A 178 -1.22 -6.54 4.35
CA PHE A 178 -2.63 -6.68 4.07
C PHE A 178 -3.44 -6.14 5.24
N GLY A 179 -3.91 -4.91 5.11
CA GLY A 179 -4.63 -4.30 6.21
C GLY A 179 -5.39 -3.07 5.78
N PRO A 180 -6.65 -2.90 6.23
CA PRO A 180 -7.35 -1.64 6.08
C PRO A 180 -6.59 -0.50 6.78
N SER A 181 -6.70 0.71 6.23
CA SER A 181 -6.22 1.93 6.87
C SER A 181 -6.66 1.99 8.33
N VAL A 182 -5.83 2.64 9.15
CA VAL A 182 -5.86 2.72 10.63
C VAL A 182 -7.25 3.03 11.23
N SER A 183 -8.20 3.50 10.44
CA SER A 183 -9.55 3.85 10.84
C SER A 183 -10.57 2.70 10.83
N SER A 184 -10.27 1.54 10.22
CA SER A 184 -11.32 0.54 9.97
C SER A 184 -10.91 -0.90 10.27
N CYS A 185 -11.37 -1.43 11.38
CA CYS A 185 -11.11 -2.81 11.78
C CYS A 185 -11.93 -3.81 10.96
N GLN A 186 -11.32 -4.49 10.00
CA GLN A 186 -11.94 -5.58 9.26
C GLN A 186 -11.68 -6.91 9.98
N VAL A 187 -12.72 -7.72 10.09
CA VAL A 187 -12.68 -9.06 10.69
C VAL A 187 -12.21 -10.02 9.60
N LEU A 188 -10.96 -10.47 9.67
CA LEU A 188 -10.51 -11.62 8.88
C LEU A 188 -10.76 -12.87 9.71
N SER A 189 -11.90 -13.52 9.47
CA SER A 189 -12.09 -14.90 9.91
C SER A 189 -11.61 -15.82 8.79
N PHE A 190 -10.50 -16.52 9.00
CA PHE A 190 -10.04 -17.52 8.05
C PHE A 190 -10.66 -18.87 8.38
N ASP A 191 -11.47 -19.44 7.48
CA ASP A 191 -11.84 -20.87 7.58
C ASP A 191 -10.76 -21.73 6.90
N ILE A 192 -9.61 -21.87 7.55
CA ILE A 192 -8.43 -22.60 7.04
C ILE A 192 -8.64 -24.12 7.01
N SER A 193 -9.81 -24.62 7.44
CA SER A 193 -10.15 -26.06 7.38
C SER A 193 -10.12 -26.62 5.95
N ARG A 194 -10.16 -25.76 4.93
CA ARG A 194 -9.95 -26.10 3.53
C ARG A 194 -8.50 -25.83 3.15
N SER A 195 -7.81 -26.87 2.66
CA SER A 195 -6.42 -26.89 2.21
C SER A 195 -6.13 -25.91 1.06
N THR A 196 -6.16 -24.60 1.32
CA THR A 196 -5.74 -23.59 0.36
C THR A 196 -4.21 -23.52 0.39
N ALA A 197 -3.60 -23.59 -0.78
CA ALA A 197 -2.16 -23.57 -0.94
C ALA A 197 -1.64 -22.19 -0.51
N PHE A 198 -1.06 -22.11 0.69
CA PHE A 198 -0.38 -20.90 1.14
C PHE A 198 0.98 -20.76 0.45
N SER A 199 1.43 -19.53 0.30
CA SER A 199 2.68 -19.24 -0.39
C SER A 199 3.85 -19.93 0.31
N SER A 200 4.62 -20.70 -0.47
CA SER A 200 5.87 -21.29 0.00
C SER A 200 7.00 -20.28 0.13
N THR A 201 6.84 -19.04 -0.35
CA THR A 201 7.89 -18.02 -0.43
C THR A 201 7.69 -16.84 0.53
N LEU A 202 6.55 -16.78 1.24
CA LEU A 202 6.24 -15.67 2.14
C LEU A 202 7.14 -15.71 3.39
N VAL A 203 7.85 -14.62 3.62
CA VAL A 203 8.79 -14.43 4.74
C VAL A 203 8.27 -13.41 5.75
N GLU A 204 7.54 -12.40 5.29
CA GLU A 204 7.03 -11.29 6.11
C GLU A 204 5.54 -11.07 5.82
N LEU A 205 4.71 -11.12 6.87
CA LEU A 205 3.28 -10.87 6.80
C LEU A 205 2.90 -9.78 7.80
N HIS A 206 2.31 -8.70 7.32
CA HIS A 206 1.68 -7.67 8.13
C HIS A 206 0.18 -7.75 7.91
N ILE A 207 -0.58 -7.86 9.00
CA ILE A 207 -2.02 -8.07 8.90
C ILE A 207 -2.77 -7.44 10.06
N ASN A 208 -3.96 -6.91 9.77
CA ASN A 208 -4.89 -6.43 10.79
C ASN A 208 -5.92 -7.52 11.05
N LEU A 209 -6.08 -7.93 12.32
CA LEU A 209 -6.99 -8.99 12.74
C LEU A 209 -7.96 -8.49 13.79
N SER A 210 -9.13 -9.13 13.84
CA SER A 210 -10.14 -8.92 14.89
C SER A 210 -9.68 -9.47 16.23
N SER A 211 -9.17 -10.70 16.23
CA SER A 211 -8.88 -11.43 17.47
C SER A 211 -7.53 -12.13 17.45
N ILE A 212 -7.05 -12.50 18.64
CA ILE A 212 -5.85 -13.31 18.78
C ILE A 212 -6.05 -14.76 18.28
N LEU A 213 -7.29 -15.25 18.24
CA LEU A 213 -7.59 -16.60 17.74
C LEU A 213 -7.28 -16.68 16.24
N ASP A 214 -7.62 -15.65 15.48
CA ASP A 214 -7.31 -15.53 14.04
C ASP A 214 -5.80 -15.60 13.79
N CYS A 215 -4.98 -15.09 14.73
CA CYS A 215 -3.52 -15.18 14.66
C CYS A 215 -3.02 -16.61 14.78
N LEU A 216 -3.60 -17.38 15.72
CA LEU A 216 -3.18 -18.76 15.97
C LEU A 216 -3.49 -19.64 14.76
N TYR A 217 -4.59 -19.38 14.05
CA TYR A 217 -4.92 -20.07 12.81
C TYR A 217 -3.89 -19.79 11.69
N LEU A 218 -3.41 -18.54 11.55
CA LEU A 218 -2.34 -18.23 10.58
C LEU A 218 -1.02 -18.95 10.89
N LEU A 219 -0.79 -19.27 12.17
CA LEU A 219 0.43 -19.93 12.64
C LEU A 219 0.35 -21.46 12.64
N ASP A 220 -0.73 -22.06 12.16
CA ASP A 220 -0.96 -23.52 12.17
C ASP A 220 -0.12 -24.29 11.13
N GLY A 221 1.12 -23.85 10.87
CA GLY A 221 2.08 -24.55 10.02
C GLY A 221 1.91 -24.32 8.51
N HIS A 222 1.03 -23.41 8.09
CA HIS A 222 0.76 -23.17 6.68
C HIS A 222 1.81 -22.29 5.96
N PHE A 223 2.52 -21.43 6.69
CA PHE A 223 3.57 -20.59 6.13
C PHE A 223 4.96 -21.05 6.56
N ASN A 224 5.49 -22.07 5.87
CA ASN A 224 6.76 -22.72 6.24
C ASN A 224 7.99 -21.80 6.21
N GLN A 225 7.95 -20.69 5.47
CA GLN A 225 9.05 -19.72 5.36
C GLN A 225 8.80 -18.43 6.15
N LEU A 226 7.67 -18.30 6.83
CA LEU A 226 7.33 -17.07 7.55
C LEU A 226 8.29 -16.89 8.73
N HIS A 227 9.04 -15.79 8.71
CA HIS A 227 9.97 -15.40 9.76
C HIS A 227 9.44 -14.25 10.60
N THR A 228 8.66 -13.37 9.96
CA THR A 228 8.17 -12.14 10.58
C THR A 228 6.65 -12.05 10.41
N LEU A 229 5.94 -12.01 11.54
CA LEU A 229 4.50 -11.77 11.57
C LEU A 229 4.22 -10.52 12.41
N HIS A 230 3.76 -9.46 11.75
CA HIS A 230 3.25 -8.26 12.41
C HIS A 230 1.73 -8.30 12.42
N VAL A 231 1.15 -8.36 13.62
CA VAL A 231 -0.30 -8.34 13.79
C VAL A 231 -0.73 -7.07 14.51
N TYR A 232 -1.71 -6.40 13.93
CA TYR A 232 -2.47 -5.35 14.60
C TYR A 232 -3.84 -5.90 14.98
N ILE A 233 -4.10 -6.03 16.29
CA ILE A 233 -5.39 -6.54 16.79
C ILE A 233 -6.31 -5.36 17.10
N CYS A 234 -7.42 -5.33 16.42
CA CYS A 234 -8.37 -4.23 16.43
C CYS A 234 -9.29 -4.19 17.66
N ASP A 235 -9.73 -5.35 18.15
CA ASP A 235 -10.77 -5.41 19.20
C ASP A 235 -10.24 -5.33 20.63
N LEU A 236 -8.93 -5.14 20.84
CA LEU A 236 -8.36 -5.02 22.19
C LEU A 236 -8.77 -3.73 22.92
N ILE A 237 -9.30 -2.73 22.20
CA ILE A 237 -9.44 -1.37 22.75
C ILE A 237 -10.83 -1.08 23.36
N ALA A 238 -11.90 -1.82 23.05
CA ALA A 238 -13.25 -1.32 23.34
C ALA A 238 -14.06 -2.04 24.44
N SER A 239 -13.93 -3.36 24.67
CA SER A 239 -15.02 -4.09 25.35
C SER A 239 -14.83 -4.42 26.84
N ASN A 240 -13.61 -4.41 27.42
CA ASN A 240 -13.43 -4.87 28.82
C ASN A 240 -12.65 -3.96 29.78
N TRP A 241 -11.85 -3.00 29.33
CA TRP A 241 -11.09 -2.15 30.26
C TRP A 241 -11.94 -1.02 30.88
N LEU A 242 -12.90 -0.45 30.15
CA LEU A 242 -13.77 0.63 30.66
C LEU A 242 -14.90 0.15 31.60
N SER A 243 -15.32 -1.11 31.51
CA SER A 243 -16.35 -1.67 32.39
C SER A 243 -15.79 -2.20 33.71
N THR A 244 -14.50 -2.55 33.74
CA THR A 244 -13.83 -3.05 34.95
C THR A 244 -13.25 -1.91 35.80
N TYR A 245 -12.82 -0.80 35.18
CA TYR A 245 -12.34 0.36 35.93
C TYR A 245 -13.44 1.15 36.66
N ASN A 246 -14.70 1.07 36.19
CA ASN A 246 -15.84 1.75 36.81
C ASN A 246 -16.60 0.89 37.84
N LYS A 247 -16.13 -0.33 38.15
CA LYS A 247 -16.79 -1.24 39.12
C LYS A 247 -15.95 -1.61 40.35
N VAL A 248 -14.74 -1.08 40.51
CA VAL A 248 -13.81 -1.49 41.59
C VAL A 248 -13.56 -0.39 42.65
N ASN A 249 -14.30 0.72 42.66
CA ASN A 249 -14.24 1.70 43.75
C ASN A 249 -15.62 1.86 44.40
N TYR A 250 -15.96 0.97 45.33
CA TYR A 250 -16.78 1.21 46.53
C TYR A 250 -16.85 -0.12 47.32
N PHE A 251 -15.77 -0.43 48.03
CA PHE A 251 -15.86 -1.20 49.26
C PHE A 251 -15.33 -0.27 50.35
N ASP A 252 -16.28 0.37 51.06
CA ASP A 252 -16.02 0.97 52.36
C ASP A 252 -15.61 -0.16 53.31
N PHE A 253 -14.36 -0.13 53.75
CA PHE A 253 -13.95 -0.69 55.02
C PHE A 253 -13.64 0.48 55.93
N ASP A 254 -14.56 0.78 56.84
CA ASP A 254 -14.21 1.41 58.11
C ASP A 254 -15.01 0.68 59.21
N GLU A 255 -14.32 -0.27 59.85
CA GLU A 255 -14.63 -0.72 61.21
C GLU A 255 -14.09 0.32 62.20
N TYR A 256 -14.96 0.74 63.12
CA TYR A 256 -14.63 0.87 64.54
C TYR A 256 -15.78 0.29 65.36
#